data_AF-A0A0R0M418-F1
#
_entry.id   AF-A0A0R0M418-F1
#
_cell.length_a   1.000
_cell.length_b   1.000
_cell.length_c   1.000
_cell.angle_alpha   90.00
_cell.angle_beta   90.00
_cell.angle_gamma   90.00
#
_symmetry.space_group_name_H-M   'P 1'
#
loop_
_entity.id
_entity.type
_entity.pdbx_description
1 polymer ?
#
loop_
_entity_poly.entity_id
_entity_poly.type
_entity_poly.pdbx_seq_one_letter_code
_entity_poly.pdbx_strand_id
1 'polypeptide(L)'
;MLSHLDNVIVFIDDIQIFSKSEDEHLNDLEAVLLVLKKNDVKINIQKSEFQCKSVNYLGYQINGLTCQPDLTRLTNFTKWENPEHVTTPKIAWKN
;
A
#
# COMPACT_ATOMS: atom_id res chain seq x y z
N MET A 1 17.23 3.12 2.74
CA MET A 1 17.49 1.69 2.50
C MET A 1 17.16 1.30 1.06
N LEU A 2 15.92 1.45 0.59
CA LEU A 2 15.49 1.04 -0.76
C LEU A 2 15.53 2.16 -1.81
N SER A 3 15.93 3.37 -1.44
CA SER A 3 15.90 4.58 -2.28
C SER A 3 16.80 4.56 -3.52
N HIS A 4 17.57 3.49 -3.71
CA HIS A 4 18.44 3.29 -4.88
C HIS A 4 17.80 2.37 -5.93
N LEU A 5 16.57 1.89 -5.68
CA LEU A 5 15.79 1.06 -6.60
C LEU A 5 14.71 1.92 -7.23
N ASP A 6 14.79 2.12 -8.55
CA ASP A 6 13.92 3.06 -9.29
C ASP A 6 12.46 2.62 -9.35
N ASN A 7 12.20 1.33 -9.12
CA ASN A 7 10.91 0.69 -9.28
C ASN A 7 10.22 0.36 -7.94
N VAL A 8 10.76 0.93 -6.85
CA VAL A 8 10.27 0.74 -5.49
C VAL A 8 9.73 2.05 -4.93
N ILE A 9 8.49 2.02 -4.45
CA ILE A 9 7.88 3.14 -3.73
C ILE A 9 7.72 2.72 -2.27
N VAL A 10 8.18 3.58 -1.36
CA VAL A 10 8.04 3.37 0.08
C VAL A 10 7.19 4.48 0.65
N PHE A 11 6.12 4.12 1.36
CA PHE A 11 5.27 5.06 2.06
C PHE A 11 4.95 4.53 3.45
N ILE A 12 5.48 5.20 4.47
CA ILE A 12 5.40 4.79 5.89
C ILE A 12 5.92 3.35 6.07
N ASP A 13 5.04 2.38 6.25
CA ASP A 13 5.31 0.98 6.50
C ASP A 13 5.12 0.09 5.25
N ASP A 14 4.54 0.63 4.18
CA ASP A 14 4.28 -0.10 2.95
C ASP A 14 5.40 0.08 1.92
N ILE A 15 5.79 -1.04 1.30
CA ILE A 15 6.74 -1.09 0.20
C ILE A 15 6.00 -1.65 -1.02
N GLN A 16 5.98 -0.90 -2.11
CA GLN A 16 5.42 -1.31 -3.40
C GLN A 16 6.54 -1.51 -4.40
N ILE A 17 6.45 -2.59 -5.16
CA ILE A 17 7.44 -2.99 -6.18
C ILE A 17 6.68 -3.14 -7.49
N PHE A 18 7.18 -2.51 -8.56
CA PHE A 18 6.56 -2.57 -9.88
C PHE A 18 7.58 -3.02 -10.92
N SER A 19 7.15 -3.81 -11.90
CA SER A 19 8.03 -4.31 -12.96
C SER A 19 7.24 -4.49 -14.25
N LYS A 20 7.90 -4.56 -15.41
CA LYS A 20 7.21 -4.63 -16.71
C LYS A 20 6.79 -6.06 -17.06
N SER A 21 7.50 -7.05 -16.53
CA SER A 21 7.23 -8.47 -16.70
C SER A 21 7.26 -9.21 -15.37
N GLU A 22 6.71 -10.42 -15.35
CA GLU A 22 6.73 -11.28 -14.15
C GLU A 22 8.16 -11.72 -13.78
N ASP A 23 9.00 -12.01 -14.79
CA ASP A 23 10.40 -12.37 -14.57
C ASP A 23 11.21 -11.22 -13.98
N GLU A 24 11.02 -9.99 -14.50
CA GLU A 24 11.62 -8.79 -13.89
C GLU A 24 11.12 -8.62 -12.45
N HIS A 25 9.82 -8.83 -12.22
CA HIS A 25 9.22 -8.69 -10.89
C HIS A 25 9.79 -9.64 -9.86
N LEU A 26 10.09 -10.88 -10.25
CA LEU A 26 10.73 -11.85 -9.37
C LEU A 26 12.16 -11.42 -8.97
N ASN A 27 12.93 -10.90 -9.93
CA ASN A 27 14.28 -10.39 -9.66
C ASN A 27 14.24 -9.15 -8.75
N ASP A 28 13.32 -8.23 -9.00
CA ASP A 28 13.16 -7.02 -8.20
C ASP A 28 12.69 -7.35 -6.77
N LEU A 29 11.75 -8.29 -6.64
CA LEU A 29 11.28 -8.79 -5.35
C LEU A 29 12.43 -9.42 -4.56
N GLU A 30 13.25 -10.27 -5.19
CA GLU A 30 14.42 -10.86 -4.54
C GLU A 30 15.40 -9.79 -4.04
N ALA A 31 15.71 -8.79 -4.88
CA ALA A 31 16.60 -7.70 -4.51
C ALA A 31 16.07 -6.92 -3.28
N VAL A 32 14.77 -6.58 -3.27
CA VAL A 32 14.15 -5.90 -2.13
C VAL A 32 14.18 -6.77 -0.87
N LEU A 33 13.82 -8.05 -0.98
CA LEU A 33 13.83 -8.98 0.16
C LEU A 33 15.24 -9.17 0.74
N LEU A 34 16.27 -9.23 -0.09
CA LEU A 34 17.67 -9.29 0.35
C LEU A 34 18.09 -8.04 1.13
N VAL A 35 17.70 -6.86 0.65
CA VAL A 35 17.96 -5.60 1.34
C VAL A 35 17.23 -5.54 2.68
N LEU A 36 15.95 -5.95 2.72
CA LEU A 36 15.17 -6.02 3.96
C LEU A 36 15.81 -6.95 4.98
N LYS A 37 16.19 -8.16 4.55
CA LYS A 37 16.90 -9.15 5.38
C LYS A 37 18.21 -8.62 5.93
N LYS A 38 19.01 -7.93 5.11
CA LYS A 38 20.29 -7.34 5.54
C LYS A 38 20.14 -6.27 6.63
N ASN A 39 18.98 -5.60 6.69
CA ASN A 39 18.69 -4.55 7.66
C ASN A 39 17.76 -5.02 8.79
N ASP A 40 17.56 -6.33 8.95
CA ASP A 40 16.69 -6.94 9.98
C ASP A 40 15.24 -6.41 9.97
N VAL A 41 14.74 -6.05 8.78
CA VAL A 41 13.35 -5.62 8.60
C VAL A 41 12.46 -6.85 8.41
N LYS A 42 11.42 -6.96 9.24
CA LYS A 42 10.44 -8.05 9.19
C LYS A 42 9.23 -7.64 8.36
N ILE A 43 8.77 -8.57 7.54
CA ILE A 43 7.58 -8.40 6.68
C ILE A 43 6.41 -9.12 7.33
N ASN A 44 5.23 -8.49 7.33
CA ASN A 44 4.00 -9.14 7.76
C ASN A 44 3.36 -9.88 6.57
N ILE A 45 3.70 -11.16 6.40
CA ILE A 45 3.21 -11.98 5.29
C ILE A 45 1.67 -11.98 5.18
N GLN A 46 0.94 -11.92 6.30
CA GLN A 46 -0.54 -11.92 6.28
C GLN A 46 -1.14 -10.64 5.69
N LYS A 47 -0.38 -9.54 5.67
CA LYS A 47 -0.81 -8.24 5.15
C LYS A 47 -0.12 -7.89 3.83
N SER A 48 0.79 -8.74 3.33
CA SER A 48 1.54 -8.50 2.11
C SER A 48 0.88 -9.20 0.92
N GLU A 49 0.86 -8.53 -0.22
CA GLU A 49 0.39 -9.04 -1.50
C GLU A 49 1.61 -9.23 -2.43
N PHE A 50 1.71 -10.37 -3.12
CA PHE A 50 2.85 -10.70 -3.99
C PHE A 50 2.38 -11.19 -5.37
N GLN A 51 3.16 -10.87 -6.41
CA GLN A 51 2.89 -11.25 -7.81
C GLN A 51 1.46 -10.93 -8.29
N CYS A 52 0.93 -9.79 -7.86
CA CYS A 52 -0.41 -9.36 -8.23
C CYS A 52 -0.37 -8.51 -9.51
N LYS A 53 -1.34 -8.71 -10.41
CA LYS A 53 -1.53 -7.84 -11.60
C LYS A 53 -2.15 -6.47 -11.24
N SER A 54 -2.77 -6.41 -10.07
CA SER A 54 -3.34 -5.19 -9.48
C SER A 54 -3.33 -5.30 -7.96
N VAL A 55 -3.20 -4.17 -7.26
CA VAL A 55 -3.21 -4.09 -5.80
C VAL A 55 -4.18 -3.02 -5.33
N ASN A 56 -4.76 -3.21 -4.14
CA ASN A 56 -5.56 -2.17 -3.49
C ASN A 56 -4.68 -1.39 -2.52
N TYR A 57 -4.45 -0.11 -2.80
CA TYR A 57 -3.55 0.73 -2.02
C TYR A 57 -4.13 2.12 -1.79
N LEU A 58 -4.12 2.58 -0.53
CA LEU A 58 -4.66 3.89 -0.10
C LEU A 58 -6.09 4.21 -0.61
N GLY A 59 -6.92 3.18 -0.82
CA GLY A 59 -8.28 3.35 -1.34
C GLY A 59 -8.37 3.51 -2.85
N TYR A 60 -7.33 3.10 -3.56
CA TYR A 60 -7.30 2.97 -5.01
C TYR A 60 -6.97 1.53 -5.39
N GLN A 61 -7.59 1.05 -6.47
CA GLN A 61 -7.11 -0.12 -7.20
C GLN A 61 -6.09 0.36 -8.23
N ILE A 62 -4.85 -0.13 -8.10
CA ILE A 62 -3.73 0.24 -8.95
C ILE A 62 -3.35 -0.96 -9.80
N ASN A 63 -3.16 -0.75 -11.10
CA ASN A 63 -2.57 -1.74 -12.02
C ASN A 63 -1.55 -1.05 -12.94
N GLY A 64 -0.94 -1.81 -13.86
CA GLY A 64 0.09 -1.28 -14.78
C GLY A 64 -0.38 -0.21 -15.78
N LEU A 65 -1.67 0.14 -15.81
CA LEU A 65 -2.26 1.08 -16.78
C LEU A 65 -3.06 2.20 -16.10
N THR A 66 -3.77 1.90 -15.02
CA THR A 66 -4.72 2.81 -14.38
C THR A 66 -4.61 2.80 -12.87
N CYS A 67 -4.96 3.93 -12.27
CA CYS A 67 -5.22 4.08 -10.84
C CYS A 67 -6.67 4.55 -10.70
N GLN A 68 -7.53 3.71 -10.13
CA GLN A 68 -8.97 3.99 -10.00
C GLN A 68 -9.38 3.93 -8.53
N PRO A 69 -10.32 4.77 -8.07
CA PRO A 69 -10.83 4.69 -6.71
C PRO A 69 -11.41 3.30 -6.42
N ASP A 70 -11.11 2.76 -5.25
CA ASP A 70 -11.75 1.56 -4.74
C ASP A 70 -13.22 1.88 -4.42
N LEU A 71 -14.11 1.44 -5.31
CA LEU A 71 -15.54 1.71 -5.21
C LEU A 71 -16.16 1.13 -3.93
N THR A 72 -15.56 0.08 -3.34
CA THR A 72 -16.07 -0.49 -2.09
C THR A 72 -15.97 0.52 -0.94
N ARG A 73 -14.91 1.33 -0.91
CA ARG A 73 -14.75 2.42 0.07
C ARG A 73 -15.70 3.58 -0.18
N LEU A 74 -16.00 3.89 -1.43
CA LEU A 74 -16.96 4.94 -1.79
C LEU A 74 -18.39 4.64 -1.30
N THR A 75 -18.78 3.37 -1.19
CA THR A 75 -20.10 3.02 -0.66
C THR A 75 -20.34 3.47 0.79
N ASN A 76 -19.28 3.64 1.58
CA ASN A 76 -19.40 4.15 2.94
C ASN A 76 -19.64 5.65 2.96
N PHE A 77 -19.10 6.40 2.00
CA PHE A 77 -19.33 7.83 1.87
C PHE A 77 -20.73 8.15 1.34
N THR A 78 -21.28 7.32 0.45
CA THR A 78 -22.65 7.53 -0.06
C THR A 78 -23.74 7.26 0.97
N LYS A 79 -23.42 6.45 2.00
CA LYS A 79 -24.31 6.18 3.14
C LYS A 79 -24.07 7.13 4.32
N TRP A 80 -23.19 8.12 4.16
CA TRP A 80 -22.86 9.04 5.22
C TRP A 80 -24.04 9.99 5.48
N GLU A 81 -24.67 9.84 6.65
CA GLU A 81 -25.72 10.76 7.09
C GLU A 81 -25.12 12.10 7.51
N ASN A 82 -25.86 13.18 7.26
CA ASN A 82 -25.39 14.51 7.62
C ASN A 82 -25.30 14.61 9.15
N PRO A 83 -24.15 14.95 9.75
CA PRO A 83 -24.03 15.00 11.20
C PRO A 83 -24.98 16.08 11.74
N GLU A 84 -25.95 15.66 12.56
CA GLU A 84 -26.95 16.56 13.17
C GLU A 84 -26.36 17.46 14.26
N HIS A 85 -25.19 17.07 14.80
CA HIS A 85 -24.52 17.77 15.88
C HIS A 85 -23.02 17.88 15.60
N VAL A 86 -22.44 19.02 15.94
CA VAL A 86 -20.99 19.20 15.95
C VAL A 86 -20.43 18.39 17.11
N THR A 87 -19.94 17.19 16.85
CA THR A 87 -19.11 16.46 17.80
C THR A 87 -17.71 17.03 17.72
N THR A 88 -17.23 17.68 18.79
CA THR A 88 -15.81 18.02 18.91
C THR A 88 -15.02 16.72 18.79
N PRO A 89 -14.03 16.61 17.89
CA PRO A 89 -13.28 15.37 17.73
C PRO A 89 -12.63 15.04 19.07
N LYS A 90 -12.98 13.89 19.65
CA LYS A 90 -12.29 13.33 20.82
C LYS A 90 -10.94 12.82 20.35
N ILE A 91 -10.00 13.73 20.11
CA ILE A 91 -8.62 13.36 19.80
C ILE A 91 -8.00 12.91 21.12
N ALA A 92 -8.13 11.62 21.43
CA ALA A 92 -7.46 11.01 22.58
C ALA A 92 -6.01 10.71 22.20
N TRP A 93 -5.15 11.73 22.18
CA TRP A 93 -3.72 11.49 22.40
C TRP A 93 -3.58 11.12 23.87
N LYS A 94 -3.64 9.82 24.18
CA LYS A 94 -3.20 9.33 25.49
C LYS A 94 -1.67 9.39 25.48
N ASN A 95 -1.13 10.34 26.24
CA ASN A 95 0.25 10.30 26.70
C ASN A 95 0.49 9.09 27.60
#